data_AF-A0A7C4NT03-F1
#
_entry.id   AF-A0A7C4NT03-F1
#
_cell.length_a   1.000
_cell.length_b   1.000
_cell.length_c   1.000
_cell.angle_alpha   90.00
_cell.angle_beta   90.00
_cell.angle_gamma   90.00
#
_symmetry.space_group_name_H-M   'P 1'
#
loop_
_entity.id
_entity.type
_entity.pdbx_description
1 polymer ?
#
loop_
_entity_poly.entity_id
_entity_poly.type
_entity_poly.pdbx_seq_one_letter_code
_entity_poly.pdbx_strand_id
1 'polypeptide(L)'
;MNKIKNIASKIDYTYLKPEGSYKEFEDFLSKAKKYPFRSICIPPTLVFYLKENFKDLEFKITSVAGFPLGFSLTEIKLAEIEDLLKLGVDEIDFVLNLIWLKSKEYKKLEKELLSIRKIAKDKVLKGIIETAYLEEEEIKSAVELLIFTGIDFVKTSTGFAKRGATLEDIKIIKKFSRERIKIKASGGIRTLKDVLNFLSVGADVIGTSSGYEILQELENLKEDSQSEEIEIYVDGCSLGNPGPGGWAVLIRSGEKEEILTGGEPFTTNNQMELKAVIYALSHFKEPKKIKIYTDSEYVIKGITEWLSKWKKRGYTTSEGIPVKNRELWEELEKLVNFHKVKWEKVRAHSGDFYNERVDKIAKESAEKWKKNF
;
A
#
# COMPACT_ATOMS: atom_id res chain seq x y z
N MET A 1 -9.27 3.03 2.78
CA MET A 1 -8.47 4.19 3.26
C MET A 1 -7.78 3.99 4.62
N ASN A 2 -8.28 3.17 5.56
CA ASN A 2 -7.83 3.18 6.97
C ASN A 2 -6.32 2.88 7.23
N LYS A 3 -5.71 1.94 6.49
CA LYS A 3 -4.29 1.55 6.67
C LYS A 3 -3.28 2.63 6.27
N ILE A 4 -3.55 3.42 5.21
CA ILE A 4 -2.65 4.50 4.76
C ILE A 4 -2.63 5.60 5.81
N LYS A 5 -3.80 6.05 6.26
CA LYS A 5 -3.91 7.06 7.32
C LYS A 5 -3.22 6.62 8.62
N ASN A 6 -3.37 5.35 9.02
CA ASN A 6 -2.68 4.81 10.19
C ASN A 6 -1.15 4.90 10.08
N ILE A 7 -0.57 4.42 8.97
CA ILE A 7 0.89 4.46 8.78
C ILE A 7 1.38 5.91 8.60
N ALA A 8 0.71 6.72 7.78
CA ALA A 8 1.06 8.13 7.55
C ALA A 8 1.08 8.93 8.87
N SER A 9 0.10 8.69 9.76
CA SER A 9 0.02 9.34 11.08
C SER A 9 1.16 8.98 12.05
N LYS A 10 2.03 8.04 11.68
CA LYS A 10 3.23 7.65 12.43
C LYS A 10 4.53 8.09 11.75
N ILE A 11 4.47 8.79 10.61
CA ILE A 11 5.64 9.21 9.86
C ILE A 11 5.85 10.72 10.00
N ASP A 12 7.03 11.09 10.49
CA ASP A 12 7.60 12.43 10.34
C ASP A 12 8.36 12.48 9.00
N TYR A 13 7.73 13.03 7.97
CA TYR A 13 8.29 13.09 6.61
C TYR A 13 9.40 14.13 6.56
N THR A 14 10.63 13.71 6.26
CA THR A 14 11.83 14.47 6.60
C THR A 14 12.55 15.00 5.37
N TYR A 15 12.91 16.29 5.40
CA TYR A 15 13.80 16.93 4.44
C TYR A 15 14.87 17.71 5.21
N LEU A 16 16.06 17.12 5.39
CA LEU A 16 17.20 17.70 6.13
C LEU A 16 18.51 17.63 5.32
N LYS A 17 18.41 17.60 3.98
CA LYS A 17 19.58 17.50 3.10
C LYS A 17 20.38 18.81 3.12
N PRO A 18 21.69 18.80 3.41
CA PRO A 18 22.50 20.02 3.40
C PRO A 18 22.67 20.61 2.01
N GLU A 19 22.58 19.79 0.96
CA GLU A 19 22.70 20.17 -0.45
C GLU A 19 21.36 20.55 -1.11
N GLY A 20 20.28 20.62 -0.34
CA GLY A 20 18.92 20.83 -0.84
C GLY A 20 18.66 22.24 -1.39
N SER A 21 17.94 22.32 -2.51
CA SER A 21 17.48 23.60 -3.09
C SER A 21 16.02 23.94 -2.73
N TYR A 22 15.62 25.21 -2.84
CA TYR A 22 14.20 25.59 -2.67
C TYR A 22 13.27 24.87 -3.64
N LYS A 23 13.71 24.64 -4.88
CA LYS A 23 12.92 23.88 -5.87
C LYS A 23 12.65 22.44 -5.42
N GLU A 24 13.67 21.76 -4.87
CA GLU A 24 13.49 20.42 -4.32
C GLU A 24 12.63 20.43 -3.05
N PHE A 25 12.74 21.47 -2.24
CA PHE A 25 11.88 21.65 -1.07
C PHE A 25 10.41 21.84 -1.46
N GLU A 26 10.12 22.63 -2.50
CA GLU A 26 8.77 22.79 -3.03
C GLU A 26 8.21 21.46 -3.58
N ASP A 27 9.01 20.66 -4.26
CA ASP A 27 8.64 19.29 -4.66
C ASP A 27 8.32 18.42 -3.42
N PHE A 28 9.15 18.49 -2.38
CA PHE A 28 8.89 17.84 -1.10
C PHE A 28 7.55 18.28 -0.49
N LEU A 29 7.23 19.58 -0.49
CA LEU A 29 5.95 20.09 -0.01
C LEU A 29 4.78 19.55 -0.84
N SER A 30 4.93 19.45 -2.17
CA SER A 30 3.91 18.90 -3.05
C SER A 30 3.61 17.43 -2.71
N LYS A 31 4.64 16.63 -2.38
CA LYS A 31 4.53 15.25 -1.93
C LYS A 31 3.93 15.16 -0.52
N ALA A 32 4.34 16.05 0.38
CA ALA A 32 3.84 16.10 1.75
C ALA A 32 2.32 16.31 1.82
N LYS A 33 1.72 17.06 0.89
CA LYS A 33 0.26 17.28 0.82
C LYS A 33 -0.55 16.04 0.44
N LYS A 34 0.06 15.06 -0.24
CA LYS A 34 -0.66 13.90 -0.78
C LYS A 34 -1.10 12.93 0.31
N TYR A 35 -0.43 12.94 1.47
CA TYR A 35 -0.73 12.04 2.57
C TYR A 35 -0.78 12.79 3.90
N PRO A 36 -1.61 12.34 4.86
CA PRO A 36 -1.70 12.96 6.18
C PRO A 36 -0.53 12.50 7.06
N PHE A 37 0.68 12.90 6.70
CA PHE A 37 1.87 12.67 7.52
C PHE A 37 1.70 13.27 8.91
N ARG A 38 2.31 12.65 9.91
CA ARG A 38 2.25 13.12 11.31
C ARG A 38 2.81 14.53 11.46
N SER A 39 3.95 14.78 10.81
CA SER A 39 4.58 16.10 10.69
C SER A 39 5.53 16.11 9.50
N ILE A 40 5.92 17.29 9.05
CA ILE A 40 7.13 17.48 8.23
C ILE A 40 8.30 17.83 9.13
N CYS A 41 9.49 17.28 8.87
CA CYS A 41 10.71 17.52 9.63
C CYS A 41 11.74 18.23 8.75
N ILE A 42 11.95 19.53 8.97
CA ILE A 42 12.69 20.43 8.05
C ILE A 42 13.67 21.33 8.82
N PRO A 43 14.77 21.82 8.21
CA PRO A 43 15.74 22.65 8.91
C PRO A 43 15.18 24.04 9.23
N PRO A 44 15.73 24.77 10.22
CA PRO A 44 15.23 26.08 10.64
C PRO A 44 15.03 27.07 9.47
N THR A 45 15.99 27.12 8.54
CA THR A 45 15.93 27.99 7.35
C THR A 45 14.72 27.69 6.47
N LEU A 46 14.31 26.43 6.35
CA LEU A 46 13.14 26.06 5.55
C LEU A 46 11.82 26.22 6.29
N VAL A 47 11.83 26.22 7.64
CA VAL A 47 10.67 26.68 8.42
C VAL A 47 10.38 28.15 8.09
N PHE A 48 11.40 29.00 8.15
CA PHE A 48 11.27 30.42 7.81
C PHE A 48 10.75 30.60 6.38
N TYR A 49 11.40 29.97 5.40
CA TYR A 49 10.99 30.02 3.99
C TYR A 49 9.55 29.55 3.77
N LEU A 50 9.12 28.46 4.42
CA LEU A 50 7.75 27.96 4.36
C LEU A 50 6.74 29.00 4.89
N LYS A 51 7.01 29.59 6.06
CA LYS A 51 6.12 30.58 6.68
C LYS A 51 5.99 31.88 5.88
N GLU A 52 7.05 32.30 5.20
CA GLU A 52 7.02 33.50 4.36
C GLU A 52 6.26 33.28 3.05
N ASN A 53 6.51 32.16 2.37
CA ASN A 53 6.09 31.96 0.97
C ASN A 53 4.83 31.09 0.80
N PHE A 54 4.46 30.30 1.81
CA PHE A 54 3.38 29.30 1.71
C PHE A 54 2.41 29.38 2.89
N LYS A 55 1.84 30.56 3.12
CA LYS A 55 0.99 30.87 4.29
C LYS A 55 -0.28 30.01 4.39
N ASP A 56 -0.81 29.54 3.27
CA ASP A 56 -2.02 28.72 3.22
C ASP A 56 -1.75 27.23 3.51
N LEU A 57 -0.48 26.83 3.71
CA LEU A 57 -0.13 25.45 3.97
C LEU A 57 -0.03 25.17 5.46
N GLU A 58 -1.00 24.40 5.95
CA GLU A 58 -1.02 23.91 7.31
C GLU A 58 -0.37 22.53 7.39
N PHE A 59 0.87 22.50 7.87
CA PHE A 59 1.54 21.29 8.30
C PHE A 59 1.83 21.38 9.79
N LYS A 60 1.81 20.23 10.47
CA LYS A 60 2.54 20.11 11.73
C LYS A 60 4.04 20.14 11.43
N ILE A 61 4.78 21.05 12.03
CA ILE A 61 6.19 21.31 11.74
C ILE A 61 7.04 20.80 12.90
N THR A 62 7.90 19.83 12.59
CA THR A 62 9.06 19.47 13.39
C THR A 62 10.29 20.18 12.80
N SER A 63 11.13 20.77 13.64
CA SER A 63 12.46 21.21 13.23
C SER A 63 13.54 20.66 14.15
N VAL A 64 14.80 20.93 13.84
CA VAL A 64 15.96 20.35 14.51
C VAL A 64 16.80 21.40 15.22
N ALA A 65 17.42 21.03 16.34
CA ALA A 65 18.33 21.91 17.09
C ALA A 65 19.60 21.16 17.55
N GLY A 66 20.73 21.87 17.60
CA GLY A 66 22.05 21.31 17.81
C GLY A 66 22.41 20.24 16.78
N PHE A 67 21.82 20.28 15.59
CA PHE A 67 21.82 19.18 14.63
C PHE A 67 22.95 19.32 13.58
N PRO A 68 23.59 18.22 13.13
CA PRO A 68 23.39 16.84 13.59
C PRO A 68 24.30 16.42 14.76
N LEU A 69 25.26 17.26 15.18
CA LEU A 69 26.38 16.77 16.01
C LEU A 69 26.18 16.92 17.53
N GLY A 70 25.26 17.76 17.98
CA GLY A 70 24.85 17.91 19.40
C GLY A 70 25.87 18.54 20.35
N PHE A 71 27.10 18.72 19.89
CA PHE A 71 28.28 19.19 20.63
C PHE A 71 28.42 20.72 20.79
N SER A 72 27.44 21.50 20.35
CA SER A 72 27.42 22.94 20.62
C SER A 72 27.26 23.21 22.12
N LEU A 73 27.70 24.40 22.55
CA LEU A 73 27.42 24.89 23.90
C LEU A 73 25.91 24.99 24.13
N THR A 74 25.49 24.82 25.39
CA THR A 74 24.08 24.85 25.78
C THR A 74 23.42 26.16 25.38
N GLU A 75 24.09 27.30 25.57
CA GLU A 75 23.55 28.62 25.25
C GLU A 75 23.22 28.77 23.76
N ILE A 76 24.05 28.19 22.89
CA ILE A 76 23.82 28.22 21.43
C ILE A 76 22.61 27.34 21.06
N LYS A 77 22.51 26.15 21.68
CA LYS A 77 21.38 25.24 21.45
C LYS A 77 20.07 25.85 21.96
N LEU A 78 20.09 26.55 23.10
CA LEU A 78 18.92 27.26 23.62
C LEU A 78 18.51 28.42 22.70
N ALA A 79 19.46 29.21 22.20
CA ALA A 79 19.17 30.30 21.26
C ALA A 79 18.51 29.79 19.97
N GLU A 80 19.01 28.69 19.40
CA GLU A 80 18.40 28.04 18.23
C GLU A 80 16.96 27.57 18.52
N ILE A 81 16.72 26.98 19.69
CA ILE A 81 15.38 26.56 20.13
C ILE A 81 14.45 27.76 20.29
N GLU A 82 14.92 28.86 20.89
CA GLU A 82 14.13 30.09 21.01
C GLU A 82 13.73 30.66 19.65
N ASP A 83 14.62 30.62 18.65
CA ASP A 83 14.28 31.03 17.29
C ASP A 83 13.26 30.10 16.64
N LEU A 84 13.38 28.78 16.82
CA LEU A 84 12.36 27.83 16.38
C LEU A 84 10.99 28.10 17.03
N LEU A 85 10.96 28.46 18.31
CA LEU A 85 9.73 28.83 19.01
C LEU A 85 9.10 30.08 18.40
N LYS A 86 9.90 31.11 18.06
CA LYS A 86 9.42 32.32 17.36
C LYS A 86 8.87 32.02 15.97
N LEU A 87 9.47 31.05 15.26
CA LEU A 87 8.98 30.57 13.97
C LEU A 87 7.68 29.72 14.07
N GLY A 88 7.26 29.39 15.29
CA GLY A 88 6.01 28.68 15.54
C GLY A 88 6.07 27.21 15.15
N VAL A 89 7.19 26.53 15.36
CA VAL A 89 7.26 25.06 15.20
C VAL A 89 6.39 24.36 16.25
N ASP A 90 5.89 23.18 15.92
CA ASP A 90 5.08 22.35 16.84
C ASP A 90 5.95 21.44 17.69
N GLU A 91 7.05 20.95 17.12
CA GLU A 91 7.93 19.97 17.74
C GLU A 91 9.40 20.24 17.43
N ILE A 92 10.27 19.80 18.33
CA ILE A 92 11.71 20.02 18.22
C ILE A 92 12.46 18.71 18.44
N ASP A 93 13.23 18.31 17.45
CA ASP A 93 14.17 17.19 17.50
C ASP A 93 15.58 17.74 17.79
N PHE A 94 16.07 17.66 19.03
CA PHE A 94 17.38 18.20 19.39
C PHE A 94 18.40 17.08 19.62
N VAL A 95 19.68 17.32 19.30
CA VAL A 95 20.74 16.32 19.49
C VAL A 95 21.37 16.46 20.88
N LEU A 96 21.51 15.34 21.59
CA LEU A 96 22.19 15.32 22.89
C LEU A 96 23.67 15.61 22.72
N ASN A 97 24.27 16.22 23.74
CA ASN A 97 25.71 16.34 23.81
C ASN A 97 26.34 14.96 24.11
N LEU A 98 26.73 14.25 23.05
CA LEU A 98 27.27 12.89 23.15
C LEU A 98 28.62 12.87 23.87
N ILE A 99 29.42 13.94 23.77
CA ILE A 99 30.69 14.05 24.50
C ILE A 99 30.41 13.95 26.00
N TRP A 100 29.44 14.71 26.51
CA TRP A 100 29.08 14.65 27.92
C TRP A 100 28.49 13.31 28.34
N LEU A 101 27.66 12.70 27.49
CA LEU A 101 27.11 11.37 27.76
C LEU A 101 28.23 10.33 27.91
N LYS A 102 29.17 10.27 26.95
CA LYS A 102 30.29 9.32 26.96
C LYS A 102 31.30 9.61 28.06
N SER A 103 31.49 10.88 28.43
CA SER A 103 32.32 11.29 29.57
C SER A 103 31.64 11.14 30.92
N LYS A 104 30.39 10.65 30.97
CA LYS A 104 29.58 10.52 32.21
C LYS A 104 29.37 11.85 32.94
N GLU A 105 29.37 12.95 32.20
CA GLU A 105 29.11 14.31 32.69
C GLU A 105 27.60 14.56 32.82
N TYR A 106 26.90 13.66 33.50
CA TYR A 106 25.43 13.64 33.54
C TYR A 106 24.82 14.90 34.13
N LYS A 107 25.48 15.54 35.10
CA LYS A 107 25.02 16.82 35.67
C LYS A 107 24.96 17.95 34.63
N LYS A 108 25.91 17.98 33.68
CA LYS A 108 25.90 18.98 32.59
C LYS A 108 24.77 18.70 31.62
N LEU A 109 24.61 17.44 31.23
CA LEU A 109 23.55 17.01 30.33
C LEU A 109 22.16 17.23 30.94
N GLU A 110 21.96 16.88 32.21
CA GLU A 110 20.73 17.15 32.95
C GLU A 110 20.40 18.64 32.99
N LYS A 111 21.37 19.51 33.29
CA LYS A 111 21.18 20.97 33.29
C LYS A 111 20.76 21.49 31.92
N GLU A 112 21.36 21.00 30.83
CA GLU A 112 20.97 21.36 29.46
C GLU A 112 19.53 20.92 29.16
N LEU A 113 19.20 19.65 29.44
CA LEU A 113 17.87 19.10 29.19
C LEU A 113 16.76 19.83 29.98
N LEU A 114 17.00 20.15 31.26
CA LEU A 114 16.08 20.94 32.08
C LEU A 114 15.91 22.37 31.52
N SER A 115 16.98 22.96 30.99
CA SER A 115 16.91 24.28 30.37
C SER A 115 16.10 24.26 29.07
N ILE A 116 16.30 23.24 28.23
CA ILE A 116 15.51 23.01 27.00
C ILE A 116 14.03 22.83 27.34
N ARG A 117 13.71 21.94 28.29
CA ARG A 117 12.32 21.71 28.73
C ARG A 117 11.67 22.99 29.26
N LYS A 118 12.42 23.81 30.00
CA LYS A 118 11.95 25.05 30.61
C LYS A 118 11.54 26.10 29.56
N ILE A 119 12.28 26.24 28.46
CA ILE A 119 11.97 27.24 27.42
C ILE A 119 10.91 26.75 26.45
N ALA A 120 10.83 25.46 26.19
CA ALA A 120 9.94 24.88 25.20
C ALA A 120 8.72 24.16 25.83
N LYS A 121 8.16 24.64 26.95
CA LYS A 121 7.20 23.92 27.82
C LYS A 121 6.04 23.23 27.11
N ASP A 122 5.45 23.89 26.11
CA ASP A 122 4.25 23.40 25.43
C ASP A 122 4.55 22.66 24.11
N LYS A 123 5.84 22.43 23.81
CA LYS A 123 6.29 21.73 22.60
C LYS A 123 6.62 20.28 22.88
N VAL A 124 6.41 19.45 21.87
CA VAL A 124 6.90 18.07 21.87
C VAL A 124 8.40 18.09 21.62
N LEU A 125 9.15 17.54 22.57
CA LEU A 125 10.60 17.49 22.54
C LEU A 125 11.10 16.06 22.25
N LYS A 126 12.03 15.92 21.32
CA LYS A 126 12.62 14.63 20.95
C LYS A 126 14.14 14.70 21.06
N GLY A 127 14.70 14.00 22.04
CA GLY A 127 16.15 13.93 22.24
C GLY A 127 16.78 12.87 21.33
N ILE A 128 17.62 13.29 20.39
CA ILE A 128 18.39 12.41 19.51
C ILE A 128 19.65 11.95 20.24
N ILE A 129 19.74 10.63 20.48
CA ILE A 129 20.87 10.04 21.23
C ILE A 129 21.98 9.49 20.32
N GLU A 130 21.72 9.40 19.01
CA GLU A 130 22.63 8.85 18.00
C GLU A 130 23.20 7.48 18.37
N THR A 131 22.34 6.45 18.35
CA THR A 131 22.66 5.08 18.75
C THR A 131 23.87 4.49 18.03
N ALA A 132 24.23 5.00 16.85
CA ALA A 132 25.42 4.62 16.11
C ALA A 132 26.73 4.73 16.90
N TYR A 133 26.78 5.56 17.94
CA TYR A 133 27.98 5.83 18.73
C TYR A 133 27.90 5.38 20.19
N LEU A 134 26.80 4.70 20.57
CA LEU A 134 26.51 4.38 21.95
C LEU A 134 26.45 2.87 22.20
N GLU A 135 27.00 2.48 23.34
CA GLU A 135 26.82 1.15 23.92
C GLU A 135 25.49 1.07 24.70
N GLU A 136 25.03 -0.14 25.02
CA GLU A 136 23.74 -0.35 25.73
C GLU A 136 23.61 0.47 27.03
N GLU A 137 24.66 0.52 27.86
CA GLU A 137 24.62 1.26 29.13
C GLU A 137 24.57 2.78 28.92
N GLU A 138 25.12 3.28 27.81
CA GLU A 138 25.04 4.69 27.43
C GLU A 138 23.65 5.03 26.88
N ILE A 139 23.04 4.13 26.11
CA ILE A 139 21.63 4.25 25.68
C ILE A 139 20.71 4.29 26.90
N LYS A 140 20.91 3.39 27.88
CA LYS A 140 20.18 3.40 29.15
C LYS A 140 20.29 4.75 29.85
N SER A 141 21.51 5.24 30.04
CA SER A 141 21.77 6.51 30.73
C SER A 141 21.09 7.68 30.01
N ALA A 142 21.12 7.71 28.68
CA ALA A 142 20.44 8.73 27.89
C ALA A 142 18.92 8.66 28.05
N VAL A 143 18.32 7.47 27.95
CA VAL A 143 16.88 7.26 28.11
C VAL A 143 16.41 7.67 29.51
N GLU A 144 17.15 7.29 30.56
CA GLU A 144 16.80 7.63 31.95
C GLU A 144 16.88 9.15 32.19
N LEU A 145 17.89 9.83 31.66
CA LEU A 145 18.00 11.29 31.73
C LEU A 145 16.87 12.01 30.98
N LEU A 146 16.50 11.52 29.79
CA LEU A 146 15.38 12.08 29.02
C LEU A 146 14.06 11.96 29.77
N ILE A 147 13.80 10.79 30.38
CA ILE A 147 12.61 10.59 31.22
C ILE A 147 12.64 11.53 32.43
N PHE A 148 13.77 11.59 33.14
CA PHE A 148 13.90 12.39 34.36
C PHE A 148 13.65 13.89 34.10
N THR A 149 14.09 14.37 32.95
CA THR A 149 14.00 15.80 32.57
C THR A 149 12.72 16.17 31.82
N GLY A 150 11.79 15.23 31.64
CA GLY A 150 10.48 15.47 31.04
C GLY A 150 10.50 15.66 29.52
N ILE A 151 11.45 15.01 28.84
CA ILE A 151 11.49 14.97 27.37
C ILE A 151 10.55 13.87 26.85
N ASP A 152 9.78 14.21 25.81
CA ASP A 152 8.64 13.40 25.35
C ASP A 152 9.05 12.17 24.53
N PHE A 153 10.13 12.30 23.75
CA PHE A 153 10.64 11.24 22.89
C PHE A 153 12.15 11.05 23.04
N VAL A 154 12.57 9.80 22.95
CA VAL A 154 13.92 9.41 22.55
C VAL A 154 13.92 9.14 21.05
N LYS A 155 14.84 9.76 20.33
CA LYS A 155 15.05 9.56 18.89
C LYS A 155 16.38 8.86 18.66
N THR A 156 16.38 7.85 17.79
CA THR A 156 17.56 7.00 17.58
C THR A 156 18.72 7.72 16.92
N SER A 157 18.51 8.37 15.77
CA SER A 157 19.61 8.76 14.89
C SER A 157 19.36 10.10 14.18
N THR A 158 20.43 10.76 13.76
CA THR A 158 20.33 11.98 12.94
C THR A 158 20.17 11.65 11.45
N GLY A 159 20.70 10.50 11.02
CA GLY A 159 20.84 10.13 9.61
C GLY A 159 22.18 10.52 8.99
N PHE A 160 23.07 11.17 9.75
CA PHE A 160 24.40 11.60 9.29
C PHE A 160 25.55 10.73 9.82
N ALA A 161 25.26 9.79 10.73
CA ALA A 161 26.22 8.82 11.21
C ALA A 161 26.46 7.67 10.21
N LYS A 162 27.45 6.81 10.48
CA LYS A 162 27.81 5.66 9.63
C LYS A 162 26.68 4.61 9.52
N ARG A 163 25.79 4.55 10.50
CA ARG A 163 24.61 3.68 10.52
C ARG A 163 23.40 4.43 11.08
N GLY A 164 22.20 4.03 10.68
CA GLY A 164 20.96 4.48 11.30
C GLY A 164 20.51 3.58 12.45
N ALA A 165 19.22 3.68 12.79
CA ALA A 165 18.58 2.81 13.76
C ALA A 165 18.65 1.34 13.34
N THR A 166 18.77 0.46 14.33
CA THR A 166 18.54 -0.99 14.17
C THR A 166 17.33 -1.43 14.97
N LEU A 167 16.76 -2.61 14.66
CA LEU A 167 15.69 -3.19 15.48
C LEU A 167 16.16 -3.48 16.90
N GLU A 168 17.45 -3.79 17.08
CA GLU A 168 18.04 -4.02 18.40
C GLU A 168 18.13 -2.73 19.22
N ASP A 169 18.53 -1.61 18.59
CA ASP A 169 18.51 -0.30 19.25
C ASP A 169 17.12 0.01 19.82
N ILE A 170 16.05 -0.27 19.08
CA ILE A 170 14.67 -0.03 19.56
C ILE A 170 14.32 -0.95 20.73
N LYS A 171 14.69 -2.23 20.69
CA LYS A 171 14.43 -3.15 21.80
C LYS A 171 15.15 -2.71 23.07
N ILE A 172 16.41 -2.28 22.95
CA ILE A 172 17.20 -1.73 24.05
C ILE A 172 16.53 -0.47 24.61
N ILE A 173 16.14 0.47 23.75
CA ILE A 173 15.43 1.68 24.18
C ILE A 173 14.10 1.31 24.86
N LYS A 174 13.33 0.38 24.28
CA LYS A 174 12.03 -0.05 24.82
C LYS A 174 12.18 -0.66 26.22
N LYS A 175 13.20 -1.50 26.42
CA LYS A 175 13.58 -2.07 27.73
C LYS A 175 13.79 -0.98 28.79
N PHE A 176 14.46 0.12 28.46
CA PHE A 176 14.74 1.20 29.43
C PHE A 176 13.68 2.30 29.47
N SER A 177 12.84 2.43 28.44
CA SER A 177 11.78 3.44 28.37
C SER A 177 10.75 3.33 29.50
N ARG A 178 10.49 2.09 29.96
CA ARG A 178 9.44 1.74 30.94
C ARG A 178 8.09 2.38 30.64
N GLU A 179 7.77 2.55 29.36
CA GLU A 179 6.55 3.22 28.86
C GLU A 179 6.37 4.67 29.31
N ARG A 180 7.44 5.30 29.80
CA ARG A 180 7.45 6.71 30.27
C ARG A 180 7.92 7.70 29.21
N ILE A 181 8.46 7.21 28.09
CA ILE A 181 8.94 8.02 26.98
C ILE A 181 8.62 7.31 25.66
N LYS A 182 8.26 8.09 24.63
CA LYS A 182 7.97 7.56 23.30
C LYS A 182 9.26 7.39 22.49
N ILE A 183 9.22 6.52 21.48
CA ILE A 183 10.40 6.16 20.67
C ILE A 183 10.20 6.61 19.23
N LYS A 184 11.12 7.42 18.71
CA LYS A 184 11.20 7.78 17.29
C LYS A 184 12.38 7.06 16.62
N ALA A 185 12.08 6.10 15.75
CA ALA A 185 13.08 5.42 14.92
C ALA A 185 13.40 6.26 13.69
N SER A 186 14.68 6.44 13.36
CA SER A 186 15.12 7.23 12.20
C SER A 186 16.51 6.82 11.73
N GLY A 187 16.82 7.17 10.47
CA GLY A 187 18.08 6.82 9.80
C GLY A 187 17.98 5.48 9.06
N GLY A 188 18.08 5.53 7.72
CA GLY A 188 18.12 4.32 6.87
C GLY A 188 16.79 3.61 6.61
N ILE A 189 15.66 4.11 7.12
CA ILE A 189 14.33 3.52 6.94
C ILE A 189 13.76 3.94 5.58
N ARG A 190 13.70 3.03 4.61
CA ARG A 190 13.39 3.37 3.21
C ARG A 190 12.18 2.64 2.63
N THR A 191 11.77 1.52 3.21
CA THR A 191 10.69 0.67 2.68
C THR A 191 9.52 0.55 3.65
N LEU A 192 8.34 0.17 3.15
CA LEU A 192 7.19 -0.16 4.01
C LEU A 192 7.53 -1.28 4.99
N LYS A 193 8.29 -2.28 4.55
CA LYS A 193 8.75 -3.38 5.40
C LYS A 193 9.57 -2.87 6.59
N ASP A 194 10.48 -1.93 6.35
CA ASP A 194 11.26 -1.32 7.45
C ASP A 194 10.33 -0.64 8.45
N VAL A 195 9.40 0.20 7.97
CA VAL A 195 8.42 0.88 8.83
C VAL A 195 7.65 -0.11 9.69
N LEU A 196 7.10 -1.17 9.10
CA LEU A 196 6.35 -2.19 9.83
C LEU A 196 7.21 -2.92 10.86
N ASN A 197 8.47 -3.22 10.54
CA ASN A 197 9.40 -3.87 11.47
C ASN A 197 9.76 -2.95 12.65
N PHE A 198 10.04 -1.67 12.41
CA PHE A 198 10.36 -0.73 13.49
C PHE A 198 9.15 -0.50 14.42
N LEU A 199 7.96 -0.36 13.84
CA LEU A 199 6.73 -0.23 14.63
C LEU A 199 6.43 -1.49 15.45
N SER A 200 6.68 -2.69 14.92
CA SER A 200 6.38 -3.95 15.61
C SER A 200 7.29 -4.20 16.82
N VAL A 201 8.52 -3.67 16.82
CA VAL A 201 9.44 -3.77 17.96
C VAL A 201 9.33 -2.62 18.95
N GLY A 202 8.39 -1.70 18.74
CA GLY A 202 7.99 -0.69 19.74
C GLY A 202 8.34 0.76 19.40
N ALA A 203 8.71 1.09 18.17
CA ALA A 203 8.77 2.49 17.74
C ALA A 203 7.36 3.09 17.68
N ASP A 204 7.19 4.31 18.19
CA ASP A 204 5.93 5.06 18.13
C ASP A 204 5.85 5.91 16.85
N VAL A 205 6.99 6.46 16.42
CA VAL A 205 7.12 7.37 15.27
C VAL A 205 8.31 6.97 14.41
N ILE A 206 8.19 7.15 13.10
CA ILE A 206 9.25 6.94 12.11
C ILE A 206 9.67 8.29 11.52
N GLY A 207 10.95 8.62 11.58
CA GLY A 207 11.55 9.70 10.81
C GLY A 207 12.18 9.17 9.53
N THR A 208 11.68 9.58 8.36
CA THR A 208 12.23 9.13 7.06
C THR A 208 12.03 10.18 5.97
N SER A 209 13.01 10.27 5.06
CA SER A 209 12.91 11.05 3.81
C SER A 209 12.21 10.30 2.67
N SER A 210 11.90 9.01 2.87
CA SER A 210 11.23 8.15 1.88
C SER A 210 9.73 7.97 2.19
N GLY A 211 9.15 8.84 3.02
CA GLY A 211 7.78 8.71 3.49
C GLY A 211 6.74 8.69 2.36
N TYR A 212 6.96 9.47 1.30
CA TYR A 212 6.10 9.48 0.12
C TYR A 212 6.13 8.13 -0.61
N GLU A 213 7.33 7.63 -0.93
CA GLU A 213 7.53 6.37 -1.64
C GLU A 213 7.00 5.17 -0.85
N ILE A 214 7.18 5.17 0.48
CA ILE A 214 6.65 4.13 1.38
C ILE A 214 5.11 4.08 1.35
N LEU A 215 4.45 5.25 1.29
CA LEU A 215 2.99 5.30 1.23
C LEU A 215 2.47 4.93 -0.16
N GLN A 216 3.21 5.25 -1.23
CA GLN A 216 2.90 4.73 -2.56
C GLN A 216 3.03 3.20 -2.62
N GLU A 217 4.07 2.61 -2.03
CA GLU A 217 4.22 1.15 -1.92
C GLU A 217 2.98 0.53 -1.23
N LEU A 218 2.53 1.14 -0.13
CA LEU A 218 1.33 0.68 0.60
C LEU A 218 0.03 0.86 -0.19
N GLU A 219 -0.06 1.89 -1.00
CA GLU A 219 -1.21 2.16 -1.87
C GLU A 219 -1.30 1.12 -3.00
N ASN A 220 -0.16 0.84 -3.67
CA ASN A 220 -0.07 -0.17 -4.72
C ASN A 220 -0.40 -1.58 -4.19
N LEU A 221 0.06 -1.94 -2.99
CA LEU A 221 -0.28 -3.23 -2.36
C LEU A 221 -1.78 -3.40 -2.12
N LYS A 222 -2.55 -2.31 -1.95
CA LYS A 222 -4.01 -2.41 -1.87
C LYS A 222 -4.64 -2.67 -3.22
N GLU A 223 -4.14 -2.03 -4.26
CA GLU A 223 -4.62 -2.24 -5.63
C GLU A 223 -4.37 -3.69 -6.06
N ASP A 224 -3.19 -4.25 -5.77
CA ASP A 224 -2.87 -5.65 -6.06
C ASP A 224 -3.73 -6.63 -5.26
N SER A 225 -4.03 -6.35 -3.99
CA SER A 225 -4.94 -7.18 -3.17
C SER A 225 -6.42 -7.08 -3.57
N GLN A 226 -6.78 -6.10 -4.40
CA GLN A 226 -8.11 -5.97 -5.01
C GLN A 226 -8.15 -6.48 -6.46
N SER A 227 -7.05 -6.98 -7.00
CA SER A 227 -7.00 -7.56 -8.34
C SER A 227 -6.23 -8.89 -8.39
N GLU A 228 -6.75 -9.92 -7.74
CA GLU A 228 -6.55 -11.26 -8.30
C GLU A 228 -7.34 -11.30 -9.62
N GLU A 229 -6.65 -11.40 -10.75
CA GLU A 229 -7.30 -11.63 -12.05
C GLU A 229 -7.99 -12.99 -11.96
N ILE A 230 -9.32 -13.01 -12.05
CA ILE A 230 -10.10 -14.24 -11.95
C ILE A 230 -9.95 -14.97 -13.27
N GLU A 231 -9.39 -16.19 -13.23
CA GLU A 231 -9.29 -17.05 -14.40
C GLU A 231 -10.52 -17.96 -14.46
N ILE A 232 -11.19 -17.98 -15.60
CA ILE A 232 -12.38 -18.79 -15.80
C ILE A 232 -12.20 -19.64 -17.05
N TYR A 233 -12.28 -20.95 -16.89
CA TYR A 233 -12.34 -21.90 -17.99
C TYR A 233 -13.80 -22.31 -18.20
N VAL A 234 -14.26 -22.29 -19.45
CA VAL A 234 -15.65 -22.62 -19.79
C VAL A 234 -15.72 -23.54 -20.99
N ASP A 235 -16.65 -24.49 -20.93
CA ASP A 235 -16.98 -25.34 -22.08
C ASP A 235 -18.46 -25.75 -22.07
N GLY A 236 -18.97 -26.07 -23.26
CA GLY A 236 -20.34 -26.51 -23.51
C GLY A 236 -20.40 -27.62 -24.55
N CYS A 237 -21.19 -28.65 -24.26
CA CYS A 237 -21.34 -29.83 -25.10
C CYS A 237 -22.81 -30.18 -25.33
N SER A 238 -23.14 -30.74 -26.50
CA SER A 238 -24.45 -31.31 -26.80
C SER A 238 -24.32 -32.72 -27.38
N LEU A 239 -24.99 -33.70 -26.76
CA LEU A 239 -25.00 -35.12 -27.16
C LEU A 239 -26.03 -35.34 -28.28
N GLY A 240 -25.69 -34.83 -29.47
CA GLY A 240 -26.60 -34.57 -30.58
C GLY A 240 -26.85 -33.07 -30.70
N ASN A 241 -26.94 -32.52 -31.92
CA ASN A 241 -27.01 -31.07 -32.15
C ASN A 241 -28.19 -30.71 -33.08
N PRO A 242 -29.43 -30.59 -32.56
CA PRO A 242 -29.78 -30.49 -31.14
C PRO A 242 -29.93 -31.84 -30.40
N GLY A 243 -29.79 -31.81 -29.07
CA GLY A 243 -29.88 -32.99 -28.18
C GLY A 243 -29.66 -32.62 -26.70
N PRO A 244 -29.57 -33.60 -25.78
CA PRO A 244 -29.22 -33.35 -24.38
C PRO A 244 -27.85 -32.69 -24.27
N GLY A 245 -27.77 -31.54 -23.60
CA GLY A 245 -26.53 -30.77 -23.50
C GLY A 245 -26.18 -30.39 -22.07
N GLY A 246 -24.91 -30.05 -21.89
CA GLY A 246 -24.32 -29.70 -20.61
C GLY A 246 -23.25 -28.63 -20.80
N TRP A 247 -23.04 -27.84 -19.76
CA TRP A 247 -22.00 -26.83 -19.69
C TRP A 247 -21.26 -26.92 -18.35
N ALA A 248 -20.01 -26.45 -18.35
CA ALA A 248 -19.16 -26.41 -17.19
C ALA A 248 -18.37 -25.10 -17.12
N VAL A 249 -18.11 -24.65 -15.90
CA VAL A 249 -17.30 -23.49 -15.57
C VAL A 249 -16.34 -23.88 -14.45
N LEU A 250 -15.07 -23.56 -14.60
CA LEU A 250 -14.07 -23.60 -13.53
C LEU A 250 -13.58 -22.19 -13.25
N ILE A 251 -13.86 -21.68 -12.06
CA ILE A 251 -13.44 -20.35 -11.58
C ILE A 251 -12.21 -20.53 -10.69
N ARG A 252 -11.14 -19.77 -10.97
CA ARG A 252 -9.89 -19.77 -10.20
C ARG A 252 -9.53 -18.37 -9.72
N SER A 253 -9.24 -18.24 -8.43
CA SER A 253 -8.72 -17.02 -7.78
C SER A 253 -7.60 -17.42 -6.82
N GLY A 254 -6.36 -17.21 -7.22
CA GLY A 254 -5.20 -17.73 -6.49
C GLY A 254 -5.23 -19.26 -6.39
N GLU A 255 -5.22 -19.79 -5.16
CA GLU A 255 -5.28 -21.24 -4.87
C GLU A 255 -6.71 -21.80 -4.79
N LYS A 256 -7.73 -20.95 -4.85
CA LYS A 256 -9.13 -21.38 -4.74
C LYS A 256 -9.70 -21.75 -6.10
N GLU A 257 -10.39 -22.88 -6.15
CA GLU A 257 -11.11 -23.37 -7.32
C GLU A 257 -12.58 -23.64 -7.00
N GLU A 258 -13.47 -23.23 -7.89
CA GLU A 258 -14.90 -23.52 -7.81
C GLU A 258 -15.41 -24.02 -9.18
N ILE A 259 -16.27 -25.04 -9.17
CA ILE A 259 -16.87 -25.61 -10.37
C ILE A 259 -18.37 -25.33 -10.37
N LEU A 260 -18.88 -24.79 -11.48
CA LEU A 260 -20.30 -24.67 -11.77
C LEU A 260 -20.66 -25.55 -12.96
N THR A 261 -21.82 -26.20 -12.91
CA THR A 261 -22.31 -27.05 -14.00
C THR A 261 -23.81 -26.89 -14.17
N GLY A 262 -24.28 -27.13 -15.38
CA GLY A 262 -25.70 -27.21 -15.70
C GLY A 262 -25.90 -27.82 -17.08
N GLY A 263 -27.12 -27.79 -17.58
CA GLY A 263 -27.44 -28.37 -18.88
C GLY A 263 -28.92 -28.32 -19.18
N GLU A 264 -29.29 -28.82 -20.35
CA GLU A 264 -30.67 -28.81 -20.83
C GLU A 264 -31.00 -30.09 -21.60
N PRO A 265 -32.26 -30.54 -21.55
CA PRO A 265 -32.67 -31.77 -22.22
C PRO A 265 -32.63 -31.66 -23.75
N PHE A 266 -32.83 -30.47 -24.33
CA PHE A 266 -32.82 -30.28 -25.77
C PHE A 266 -32.24 -28.91 -26.13
N THR A 267 -30.97 -28.90 -26.57
CA THR A 267 -30.18 -27.70 -26.84
C THR A 267 -29.18 -27.96 -27.97
N THR A 268 -28.44 -26.94 -28.39
CA THR A 268 -27.32 -27.03 -29.33
C THR A 268 -25.97 -26.81 -28.64
N ASN A 269 -24.88 -27.17 -29.33
CA ASN A 269 -23.52 -26.92 -28.83
C ASN A 269 -23.30 -25.43 -28.54
N ASN A 270 -23.63 -24.58 -29.52
CA ASN A 270 -23.48 -23.13 -29.42
C ASN A 270 -24.27 -22.51 -28.26
N GLN A 271 -25.45 -23.05 -27.95
CA GLN A 271 -26.25 -22.59 -26.80
C GLN A 271 -25.59 -22.97 -25.48
N MET A 272 -25.00 -24.17 -25.37
CA MET A 272 -24.31 -24.61 -24.15
C MET A 272 -23.01 -23.82 -23.94
N GLU A 273 -22.24 -23.58 -24.99
CA GLU A 273 -21.02 -22.74 -24.94
C GLU A 273 -21.36 -21.31 -24.48
N LEU A 274 -22.41 -20.69 -25.04
CA LEU A 274 -22.86 -19.36 -24.62
C LEU A 274 -23.34 -19.33 -23.16
N LYS A 275 -24.11 -20.35 -22.75
CA LYS A 275 -24.61 -20.46 -21.38
C LYS A 275 -23.48 -20.62 -20.38
N ALA A 276 -22.45 -21.41 -20.69
CA ALA A 276 -21.28 -21.56 -19.81
C ALA A 276 -20.68 -20.18 -19.45
N VAL A 277 -20.48 -19.32 -20.46
CA VAL A 277 -19.94 -17.96 -20.28
C VAL A 277 -20.90 -17.07 -19.50
N ILE A 278 -22.20 -17.09 -19.83
CA ILE A 278 -23.23 -16.29 -19.16
C ILE A 278 -23.30 -16.64 -17.68
N TYR A 279 -23.37 -17.93 -17.33
CA TYR A 279 -23.40 -18.38 -15.94
C TYR A 279 -22.11 -18.05 -15.21
N ALA A 280 -20.95 -18.13 -15.88
CA ALA A 280 -19.67 -17.73 -15.29
C ALA A 280 -19.64 -16.25 -14.91
N LEU A 281 -20.11 -15.36 -15.79
CA LEU A 281 -20.12 -13.92 -15.52
C LEU A 281 -21.21 -13.54 -14.50
N SER A 282 -22.41 -14.09 -14.63
CA SER A 282 -23.54 -13.85 -13.71
C SER A 282 -23.29 -14.30 -12.27
N HIS A 283 -22.30 -15.18 -12.04
CA HIS A 283 -21.89 -15.59 -10.71
C HIS A 283 -21.43 -14.42 -9.83
N PHE A 284 -20.87 -13.36 -10.43
CA PHE A 284 -20.32 -12.22 -9.69
C PHE A 284 -21.34 -11.09 -9.53
N LYS A 285 -21.62 -10.72 -8.27
CA LYS A 285 -22.55 -9.63 -7.93
C LYS A 285 -21.96 -8.21 -8.07
N GLU A 286 -20.65 -8.12 -8.31
CA GLU A 286 -19.91 -6.86 -8.42
C GLU A 286 -18.98 -6.92 -9.65
N PRO A 287 -18.60 -5.77 -10.25
CA PRO A 287 -17.64 -5.73 -11.34
C PRO A 287 -16.31 -6.40 -10.96
N LYS A 288 -15.75 -7.21 -11.86
CA LYS A 288 -14.50 -7.96 -11.67
C LYS A 288 -13.62 -7.85 -12.90
N LYS A 289 -12.32 -8.08 -12.73
CA LYS A 289 -11.36 -8.27 -13.82
C LYS A 289 -11.22 -9.77 -14.07
N ILE A 290 -11.70 -10.22 -15.23
CA ILE A 290 -11.89 -11.63 -15.55
C ILE A 290 -11.11 -11.97 -16.82
N LYS A 291 -10.41 -13.10 -16.81
CA LYS A 291 -9.83 -13.71 -18.01
C LYS A 291 -10.56 -15.02 -18.30
N ILE A 292 -11.26 -15.06 -19.43
CA ILE A 292 -12.03 -16.23 -19.88
C ILE A 292 -11.20 -17.02 -20.89
N TYR A 293 -11.08 -18.32 -20.63
CA TYR A 293 -10.47 -19.32 -21.47
C TYR A 293 -11.56 -20.22 -22.07
N THR A 294 -11.60 -20.31 -23.39
CA THR A 294 -12.54 -21.20 -24.11
C THR A 294 -11.92 -21.62 -25.46
N ASP A 295 -12.25 -22.81 -25.93
CA ASP A 295 -11.90 -23.28 -27.29
C ASP A 295 -13.00 -22.99 -28.31
N SER A 296 -14.18 -22.51 -27.87
CA SER A 296 -15.29 -22.13 -28.74
C SER A 296 -14.92 -20.94 -29.63
N GLU A 297 -14.69 -21.25 -30.90
CA GLU A 297 -14.53 -20.23 -31.94
C GLU A 297 -15.81 -19.42 -32.15
N TYR A 298 -16.98 -20.01 -31.90
CA TYR A 298 -18.27 -19.34 -32.00
C TYR A 298 -18.39 -18.23 -30.94
N VAL A 299 -18.01 -18.49 -29.69
CA VAL A 299 -17.99 -17.49 -28.61
C VAL A 299 -16.97 -16.40 -28.91
N ILE A 300 -15.72 -16.79 -29.21
CA ILE A 300 -14.62 -15.83 -29.37
C ILE A 300 -14.86 -14.90 -30.56
N LYS A 301 -15.17 -15.43 -31.74
CA LYS A 301 -15.45 -14.57 -32.91
C LYS A 301 -16.76 -13.82 -32.75
N GLY A 302 -17.74 -14.43 -32.09
CA GLY A 302 -19.01 -13.79 -31.78
C GLY A 302 -18.82 -12.50 -30.97
N ILE A 303 -18.08 -12.56 -29.85
CA ILE A 303 -17.86 -11.38 -29.01
C ILE A 303 -16.85 -10.39 -29.60
N THR A 304 -15.78 -10.86 -30.25
CA THR A 304 -14.69 -9.98 -30.71
C THR A 304 -14.92 -9.38 -32.10
N GLU A 305 -15.62 -10.08 -33.00
CA GLU A 305 -15.74 -9.69 -34.41
C GLU A 305 -17.18 -9.44 -34.88
N TRP A 306 -18.15 -10.24 -34.43
CA TRP A 306 -19.48 -10.30 -35.05
C TRP A 306 -20.53 -9.46 -34.33
N LEU A 307 -20.59 -9.49 -33.01
CA LEU A 307 -21.65 -8.87 -32.22
C LEU A 307 -21.82 -7.37 -32.51
N SER A 308 -20.70 -6.64 -32.60
CA SER A 308 -20.72 -5.21 -32.93
C SER A 308 -21.30 -4.92 -34.34
N LYS A 309 -21.05 -5.81 -35.30
CA LYS A 309 -21.57 -5.72 -36.67
C LYS A 309 -23.06 -6.10 -36.72
N TRP A 310 -23.46 -7.15 -36.02
CA TRP A 310 -24.85 -7.59 -35.92
C TRP A 310 -25.72 -6.50 -35.31
N LYS A 311 -25.27 -5.83 -34.25
CA LYS A 311 -26.01 -4.72 -33.62
C LYS A 311 -26.28 -3.57 -34.59
N LYS A 312 -25.28 -3.18 -35.38
CA LYS A 312 -25.44 -2.13 -36.41
C LYS A 312 -26.43 -2.51 -37.51
N ARG A 313 -26.68 -3.81 -37.71
CA ARG A 313 -27.60 -4.37 -38.71
C ARG A 313 -28.91 -4.88 -38.11
N GLY A 314 -29.24 -4.53 -36.86
CA GLY A 314 -30.47 -4.97 -36.21
C GLY A 314 -30.54 -6.49 -35.96
N TYR A 315 -29.40 -7.12 -35.63
CA TYR A 315 -29.26 -8.56 -35.41
C TYR A 315 -29.57 -9.43 -36.63
N THR A 316 -29.07 -9.01 -37.79
CA THR A 316 -29.06 -9.79 -39.04
C THR A 316 -27.63 -10.09 -39.50
N THR A 317 -27.42 -11.26 -40.11
CA THR A 317 -26.14 -11.65 -40.71
C THR A 317 -25.86 -10.88 -42.01
N SER A 318 -24.68 -11.06 -42.62
CA SER A 318 -24.38 -10.50 -43.95
C SER A 318 -25.32 -10.99 -45.06
N GLU A 319 -25.97 -12.12 -44.85
CA GLU A 319 -26.91 -12.73 -45.79
C GLU A 319 -28.37 -12.30 -45.52
N GLY A 320 -28.60 -11.40 -44.56
CA GLY A 320 -29.95 -10.93 -44.20
C GLY A 320 -30.73 -11.89 -43.30
N ILE A 321 -30.09 -12.94 -42.79
CA ILE A 321 -30.73 -13.94 -41.92
C ILE A 321 -30.69 -13.45 -40.47
N PRO A 322 -31.77 -13.61 -39.68
CA PRO A 322 -31.74 -13.33 -38.25
C PRO A 322 -30.63 -14.09 -37.52
N VAL A 323 -29.88 -13.39 -36.65
CA VAL A 323 -28.81 -13.99 -35.86
C VAL A 323 -29.39 -15.02 -34.89
N LYS A 324 -28.88 -16.26 -34.96
CA LYS A 324 -29.24 -17.32 -34.01
C LYS A 324 -28.77 -16.96 -32.60
N ASN A 325 -29.50 -17.44 -31.58
CA ASN A 325 -29.20 -17.24 -30.17
C ASN A 325 -29.15 -15.76 -29.75
N ARG A 326 -29.92 -14.88 -30.42
CA ARG A 326 -29.92 -13.44 -30.17
C ARG A 326 -30.09 -13.09 -28.69
N GLU A 327 -31.02 -13.73 -27.99
CA GLU A 327 -31.29 -13.46 -26.58
C GLU A 327 -30.07 -13.73 -25.69
N LEU A 328 -29.37 -14.85 -25.93
CA LEU A 328 -28.13 -15.20 -25.22
C LEU A 328 -27.01 -14.20 -25.53
N TRP A 329 -26.90 -13.72 -26.78
CA TRP A 329 -25.94 -12.69 -27.14
C TRP A 329 -26.22 -11.34 -26.47
N GLU A 330 -27.49 -10.94 -26.38
CA GLU A 330 -27.91 -9.72 -25.69
C GLU A 330 -27.64 -9.80 -24.18
N GLU A 331 -27.87 -10.96 -23.56
CA GLU A 331 -27.53 -11.21 -22.15
C GLU A 331 -26.02 -11.19 -21.90
N LEU A 332 -25.26 -11.92 -22.71
CA LEU A 332 -23.80 -11.97 -22.62
C LEU A 332 -23.20 -10.57 -22.76
N GLU A 333 -23.70 -9.75 -23.68
CA GLU A 333 -23.21 -8.39 -23.86
C GLU A 333 -23.37 -7.53 -22.60
N LYS A 334 -24.53 -7.62 -21.91
CA LYS A 334 -24.76 -6.88 -20.66
C LYS A 334 -23.73 -7.25 -19.61
N LEU A 335 -23.43 -8.54 -19.47
CA LEU A 335 -22.46 -9.06 -18.51
C LEU A 335 -21.03 -8.67 -18.87
N VAL A 336 -20.65 -8.77 -20.14
CA VAL A 336 -19.33 -8.35 -20.62
C VAL A 336 -19.10 -6.85 -20.41
N ASN A 337 -20.13 -6.02 -20.54
CA ASN A 337 -20.05 -4.58 -20.25
C ASN A 337 -20.04 -4.27 -18.74
N PHE A 338 -20.59 -5.16 -17.91
CA PHE A 338 -20.57 -5.00 -16.45
C PHE A 338 -19.21 -5.36 -15.84
N HIS A 339 -18.45 -6.28 -16.45
CA HIS A 339 -17.12 -6.69 -16.01
C HIS A 339 -16.01 -6.13 -16.91
N LYS A 340 -14.74 -6.28 -16.48
CA LYS A 340 -13.57 -6.06 -17.34
C LYS A 340 -13.06 -7.42 -17.83
N VAL A 341 -13.55 -7.86 -18.98
CA VAL A 341 -13.30 -9.21 -19.52
C VAL A 341 -12.15 -9.20 -20.54
N LYS A 342 -11.23 -10.15 -20.41
CA LYS A 342 -10.26 -10.55 -21.43
C LYS A 342 -10.59 -11.95 -21.93
N TRP A 343 -10.34 -12.19 -23.21
CA TRP A 343 -10.62 -13.46 -23.86
C TRP A 343 -9.31 -14.14 -24.30
N GLU A 344 -9.17 -15.41 -24.00
CA GLU A 344 -8.06 -16.25 -24.42
C GLU A 344 -8.60 -17.48 -25.15
N LYS A 345 -8.12 -17.72 -26.38
CA LYS A 345 -8.44 -18.94 -27.12
C LYS A 345 -7.50 -20.05 -26.66
N VAL A 346 -8.05 -21.13 -26.12
CA VAL A 346 -7.31 -22.37 -25.86
C VAL A 346 -7.54 -23.36 -26.99
N ARG A 347 -6.64 -24.35 -27.13
CA ARG A 347 -6.77 -25.38 -28.15
C ARG A 347 -7.78 -26.44 -27.70
N ALA A 348 -8.66 -26.83 -28.62
CA ALA A 348 -9.55 -27.96 -28.40
C ALA A 348 -8.73 -29.24 -28.17
N HIS A 349 -9.05 -29.97 -27.08
CA HIS A 349 -8.57 -31.31 -26.74
C HIS A 349 -7.05 -31.58 -26.81
N SER A 350 -6.19 -30.59 -26.56
CA SER A 350 -4.78 -30.87 -26.25
C SER A 350 -4.07 -29.72 -25.54
N GLY A 351 -3.52 -30.00 -24.35
CA GLY A 351 -2.40 -29.27 -23.77
C GLY A 351 -2.74 -28.25 -22.68
N ASP A 352 -4.02 -28.02 -22.38
CA ASP A 352 -4.47 -27.22 -21.23
C ASP A 352 -5.27 -28.09 -20.26
N PHE A 353 -4.66 -28.36 -19.10
CA PHE A 353 -5.23 -29.22 -18.05
C PHE A 353 -6.62 -28.74 -17.59
N TYR A 354 -6.84 -27.43 -17.52
CA TYR A 354 -8.10 -26.87 -17.02
C TYR A 354 -9.18 -26.88 -18.09
N ASN A 355 -8.83 -26.66 -19.36
CA ASN A 355 -9.76 -26.81 -20.48
C ASN A 355 -10.26 -28.26 -20.61
N GLU A 356 -9.34 -29.24 -20.56
CA GLU A 356 -9.71 -30.67 -20.61
C GLU A 356 -10.61 -31.07 -19.44
N ARG A 357 -10.42 -30.45 -18.27
CA ARG A 357 -11.26 -30.68 -17.09
C ARG A 357 -12.68 -30.15 -17.29
N VAL A 358 -12.86 -28.93 -17.83
CA VAL A 358 -14.21 -28.40 -18.07
C VAL A 358 -14.93 -29.13 -19.21
N ASP A 359 -14.23 -29.57 -20.25
CA ASP A 359 -14.81 -30.41 -21.32
C ASP A 359 -15.39 -31.72 -20.78
N LYS A 360 -14.59 -32.43 -19.97
CA LYS A 360 -15.04 -33.67 -19.33
C LYS A 360 -16.29 -33.44 -18.48
N ILE A 361 -16.28 -32.38 -17.67
CA ILE A 361 -17.41 -32.05 -16.78
C ILE A 361 -18.65 -31.63 -17.59
N ALA A 362 -18.49 -30.91 -18.70
CA ALA A 362 -19.61 -30.52 -19.57
C ALA A 362 -20.29 -31.75 -20.19
N LYS A 363 -19.50 -32.72 -20.67
CA LYS A 363 -20.00 -34.01 -21.17
C LYS A 363 -20.71 -34.82 -20.09
N GLU A 364 -20.13 -34.92 -18.89
CA GLU A 364 -20.77 -35.58 -17.75
C GLU A 364 -22.09 -34.91 -17.36
N SER A 365 -22.16 -33.57 -17.45
CA SER A 365 -23.39 -32.81 -17.23
C SER A 365 -24.45 -33.12 -18.29
N ALA A 366 -24.06 -33.20 -19.57
CA ALA A 366 -24.96 -33.53 -20.67
C ALA A 366 -25.57 -34.93 -20.54
N GLU A 367 -24.78 -35.92 -20.08
CA GLU A 367 -25.25 -37.30 -19.85
C GLU A 367 -26.38 -37.37 -18.81
N LYS A 368 -26.40 -36.47 -17.81
CA LYS A 368 -27.48 -36.41 -16.80
C LYS A 368 -28.83 -36.08 -17.44
N TRP A 369 -28.83 -35.39 -18.57
CA TRP A 369 -30.05 -35.00 -19.28
C TRP A 369 -30.57 -36.05 -20.27
N LYS A 370 -29.79 -37.10 -20.57
CA LYS A 370 -30.28 -38.24 -21.38
C LYS A 370 -31.39 -39.04 -20.70
N LYS A 371 -31.42 -39.09 -19.37
CA LYS A 371 -32.33 -39.96 -18.60
C LYS A 371 -33.73 -39.37 -18.33
N ASN A 372 -33.99 -38.15 -18.79
CA ASN A 372 -35.25 -37.43 -18.55
C ASN A 372 -36.19 -37.39 -19.78
N PHE A 373 -36.06 -38.34 -20.72
CA PHE A 373 -36.97 -38.50 -21.87
C PHE A 373 -37.58 -39.89 -21.92
#